data_AF-A0A3B8LYR3-F1
#
_entry.id   AF-A0A3B8LYR3-F1
#
_cell.length_a   1.000
_cell.length_b   1.000
_cell.length_c   1.000
_cell.angle_alpha   90.00
_cell.angle_beta   90.00
_cell.angle_gamma   90.00
#
_symmetry.space_group_name_H-M   'P 1'
#
loop_
_entity.id
_entity.type
_entity.pdbx_description
1 polymer ?
#
loop_
_entity_poly.entity_id
_entity_poly.type
_entity_poly.pdbx_seq_one_letter_code
_entity_poly.pdbx_strand_id
1 'polypeptide(L)'
;MVGSLGRCGFRNGVILVAMACCVPSAELCRAEQPHWAFRPIAKPEVPDVAQPGQVLNGIDRFILKRLAVENVRPAPSADPATLLRRIHLDLTGLPP
;
A
#
# COMPACT_ATOMS: atom_id res chain seq x y z
N MET A 1 -9.64 -7.76 -51.59
CA MET A 1 -9.13 -9.05 -52.13
C MET A 1 -8.71 -9.92 -50.96
N VAL A 2 -9.56 -10.90 -50.64
CA VAL A 2 -9.34 -11.92 -49.59
C VAL A 2 -8.39 -12.96 -50.18
N GLY A 3 -7.32 -13.31 -49.47
CA GLY A 3 -6.26 -14.16 -50.02
C GLY A 3 -5.60 -15.05 -48.98
N SER A 4 -6.07 -16.30 -48.94
CA SER A 4 -5.32 -17.53 -48.67
C SER A 4 -4.85 -17.83 -47.24
N LEU A 5 -5.60 -18.74 -46.62
CA LEU A 5 -5.13 -19.63 -45.56
C LEU A 5 -3.90 -20.43 -46.02
N GLY A 6 -2.83 -20.37 -45.23
CA GLY A 6 -1.71 -21.31 -45.30
C GLY A 6 -1.77 -22.27 -44.12
N ARG A 7 -2.42 -23.42 -44.31
CA ARG A 7 -2.34 -24.57 -43.40
C ARG A 7 -0.94 -25.19 -43.50
N CYS A 8 -0.21 -25.22 -42.39
CA CYS A 8 0.84 -26.20 -42.10
C CYS A 8 0.52 -26.71 -40.67
N GLY A 9 0.19 -27.96 -40.40
CA GLY A 9 0.88 -29.18 -40.84
C GLY A 9 1.50 -29.83 -39.60
N PHE A 10 0.68 -30.14 -38.59
CA PHE A 10 1.10 -30.82 -37.36
C PHE A 10 1.38 -32.29 -37.69
N ARG A 11 2.66 -32.70 -37.65
CA ARG A 11 3.04 -34.11 -37.82
C ARG A 11 4.13 -34.48 -36.81
N ASN A 12 3.68 -35.15 -35.75
CA ASN A 12 4.34 -36.15 -34.91
C ASN A 12 5.88 -36.27 -34.98
N GLY A 13 6.54 -36.09 -33.83
CA GLY A 13 7.93 -36.50 -33.65
C GLY A 13 8.51 -35.98 -32.34
N VAL A 14 8.53 -36.83 -31.32
CA VAL A 14 9.20 -36.60 -30.03
C VAL A 14 10.68 -36.31 -30.27
N ILE A 15 11.15 -35.12 -29.88
CA ILE A 15 12.53 -34.92 -29.43
C ILE A 15 12.47 -34.07 -28.16
N LEU A 16 12.55 -34.77 -27.03
CA LEU A 16 12.92 -34.21 -25.74
C LEU A 16 14.39 -33.83 -25.83
N VAL A 17 14.67 -32.58 -26.20
CA VAL A 17 15.97 -31.95 -25.98
C VAL A 17 15.74 -30.83 -24.99
N ALA A 18 16.29 -31.05 -23.79
CA ALA A 18 16.51 -30.04 -22.78
C ALA A 18 17.31 -28.89 -23.41
N MET A 19 16.60 -27.89 -23.90
CA MET A 19 17.18 -26.66 -24.42
C MET A 19 16.84 -25.58 -23.42
N ALA A 20 17.86 -25.33 -22.59
CA ALA A 20 18.11 -24.12 -21.84
C ALA A 20 16.92 -23.54 -21.07
N CYS A 21 17.09 -23.49 -19.77
CA CYS A 21 16.56 -22.45 -18.89
C CYS A 21 16.64 -21.06 -19.57
N CYS A 22 15.68 -20.76 -20.44
CA CYS A 22 15.41 -19.42 -20.94
C CYS A 22 14.22 -18.97 -20.10
N VAL A 23 14.50 -18.71 -18.83
CA VAL A 23 13.65 -17.78 -18.08
C VAL A 23 13.78 -16.48 -18.88
N PRO A 24 12.73 -16.00 -19.57
CA PRO A 24 12.79 -14.65 -20.11
C PRO A 24 12.89 -13.76 -18.89
N SER A 25 14.11 -13.27 -18.63
CA SER A 25 14.43 -12.27 -17.61
C SER A 25 13.83 -10.94 -18.05
N ALA A 26 12.50 -10.90 -18.13
CA ALA A 26 11.69 -9.77 -18.51
C ALA A 26 10.93 -9.28 -17.27
N GLU A 27 11.63 -9.09 -16.16
CA GLU A 27 11.08 -8.41 -14.97
C GLU A 27 11.64 -6.99 -14.77
N LEU A 28 12.47 -6.46 -15.68
CA LEU A 28 13.05 -5.12 -15.54
C LEU A 28 12.25 -3.99 -16.19
N CYS A 29 11.11 -4.29 -16.81
CA CYS A 29 10.14 -3.26 -17.22
C CYS A 29 8.88 -3.29 -16.34
N ARG A 30 9.02 -3.59 -15.04
CA ARG A 30 8.10 -2.97 -14.09
C ARG A 30 8.40 -1.48 -14.18
N ALA A 31 7.54 -0.72 -14.86
CA ALA A 31 7.58 0.74 -14.78
C ALA A 31 7.54 1.07 -13.27
N GLU A 32 8.70 1.36 -12.70
CA GLU A 32 8.84 1.62 -11.28
C GLU A 32 7.98 2.84 -10.99
N GLN A 33 6.85 2.62 -10.29
CA GLN A 33 6.13 3.76 -9.78
C GLN A 33 7.11 4.54 -8.91
N PRO A 34 7.22 5.87 -9.10
CA PRO A 34 8.17 6.66 -8.36
C PRO A 34 7.95 6.38 -6.88
N HIS A 35 9.04 6.01 -6.19
CA HIS A 35 9.01 5.71 -4.76
C HIS A 35 8.28 6.84 -4.03
N TRP A 36 7.42 6.51 -3.07
CA TRP A 36 6.48 7.45 -2.45
C TRP A 36 7.14 8.74 -1.95
N ALA A 37 8.41 8.66 -1.52
CA ALA A 37 9.22 9.79 -1.07
C ALA A 37 9.54 10.84 -2.17
N PHE A 38 9.51 10.46 -3.45
CA PHE A 38 9.80 11.34 -4.59
C PHE A 38 8.54 11.89 -5.29
N ARG A 39 7.35 11.58 -4.76
CA ARG A 39 6.11 12.11 -5.30
C ARG A 39 5.86 13.53 -4.77
N PRO A 40 5.35 14.45 -5.60
CA PRO A 40 5.01 15.79 -5.14
C PRO A 40 3.93 15.72 -4.06
N ILE A 41 4.08 16.53 -3.02
CA ILE A 41 3.13 16.61 -1.91
C ILE A 41 1.94 17.47 -2.34
N ALA A 42 0.74 16.88 -2.36
CA ALA A 42 -0.51 17.61 -2.52
C ALA A 42 -1.08 17.99 -1.15
N LYS A 43 -1.69 19.17 -1.02
CA LYS A 43 -2.42 19.59 0.19
C LYS A 43 -3.90 19.17 0.05
N PRO A 44 -4.37 18.13 0.76
CA PRO A 44 -5.78 17.75 0.72
C PRO A 44 -6.63 18.78 1.46
N GLU A 45 -7.89 18.91 1.04
CA GLU A 45 -8.88 19.71 1.76
C GLU A 45 -9.17 19.07 3.13
N VAL A 46 -9.19 19.89 4.17
CA VAL A 46 -9.43 19.42 5.55
C VAL A 46 -10.93 19.24 5.74
N PRO A 47 -11.40 18.02 6.08
CA PRO A 47 -12.82 17.76 6.23
C PRO A 47 -13.37 18.46 7.48
N ASP A 48 -14.61 18.93 7.38
CA ASP A 48 -15.35 19.40 8.54
C ASP A 48 -15.86 18.22 9.36
N VAL A 49 -15.79 18.33 10.68
CA VAL A 49 -16.14 17.23 11.62
C VAL A 49 -17.07 17.75 12.71
N ALA A 50 -18.11 16.98 13.01
CA ALA A 50 -19.18 17.38 13.93
C ALA A 50 -18.73 17.53 15.40
N GLN A 51 -17.58 16.96 15.79
CA GLN A 51 -17.10 16.93 17.17
C GLN A 51 -15.78 17.71 17.32
N PRO A 52 -15.80 19.06 17.26
CA PRO A 52 -14.58 19.87 17.29
C PRO A 52 -13.80 19.74 18.60
N GLY A 53 -14.45 19.40 19.72
CA GLY A 53 -13.79 19.22 21.02
C GLY A 53 -12.85 18.00 21.11
N GLN A 54 -12.86 17.10 20.12
CA GLN A 54 -11.96 15.95 20.04
C GLN A 54 -10.82 16.17 19.04
N VAL A 55 -10.76 17.35 18.41
CA VAL A 55 -9.73 17.71 17.43
C VAL A 55 -8.65 18.50 18.16
N LEU A 56 -7.48 17.91 18.35
CA LEU A 56 -6.31 18.61 18.89
C LEU A 56 -5.50 19.23 17.74
N ASN A 57 -5.36 18.49 16.65
CA ASN A 57 -4.63 18.89 15.46
C ASN A 57 -5.50 18.78 14.20
N GLY A 58 -5.15 19.51 13.14
CA GLY A 58 -5.87 19.44 11.86
C GLY A 58 -5.90 18.02 11.24
N ILE A 59 -4.96 17.16 11.60
CA ILE A 59 -4.88 15.77 11.14
C ILE A 59 -5.99 14.91 11.76
N ASP A 60 -6.40 15.20 13.00
CA ASP A 60 -7.41 14.42 13.72
C ASP A 60 -8.76 14.45 13.00
N ARG A 61 -9.03 15.52 12.25
CA ARG A 61 -10.25 15.63 11.42
C ARG A 61 -10.35 14.53 10.37
N PHE A 62 -9.22 14.11 9.78
CA PHE A 62 -9.22 13.02 8.81
C PHE A 62 -9.51 11.67 9.47
N ILE A 63 -8.96 11.46 10.67
CA ILE A 63 -9.18 10.24 11.47
C ILE A 63 -10.63 10.17 11.92
N LEU A 64 -11.16 11.24 12.52
CA LEU A 64 -12.54 11.32 12.99
C LEU A 64 -13.54 11.14 11.85
N LYS A 65 -13.27 11.71 10.66
CA LYS A 65 -14.09 11.45 9.47
C LYS A 65 -14.14 9.96 9.14
N ARG A 66 -12.99 9.28 9.13
CA ARG A 66 -12.92 7.86 8.80
C ARG A 66 -13.62 7.00 9.86
N LEU A 67 -13.39 7.29 11.14
CA LEU A 67 -14.04 6.63 12.27
C LEU A 67 -15.57 6.79 12.22
N ALA A 68 -16.07 7.98 11.86
CA ALA A 68 -17.49 8.23 11.69
C ALA A 68 -18.11 7.39 10.56
N VAL A 69 -17.42 7.23 9.44
CA VAL A 69 -17.86 6.35 8.33
C VAL A 69 -17.91 4.89 8.77
N GLU A 70 -16.93 4.46 9.56
CA GLU A 70 -16.82 3.08 10.06
C GLU A 70 -17.69 2.82 11.31
N ASN A 71 -18.39 3.85 11.83
CA ASN A 71 -19.17 3.80 13.08
C ASN A 71 -18.35 3.34 14.31
N VAL A 72 -17.04 3.59 14.31
CA VAL A 72 -16.14 3.29 15.43
C VAL A 72 -15.93 4.53 16.28
N ARG A 73 -15.99 4.38 17.60
CA ARG A 73 -15.68 5.48 18.53
C ARG A 73 -14.18 5.49 18.85
N PRO A 74 -13.56 6.68 18.95
CA PRO A 74 -12.16 6.79 19.38
C PRO A 74 -12.00 6.24 20.80
N ALA A 75 -10.83 5.65 21.05
CA ALA A 75 -10.47 5.17 22.38
C ALA A 75 -10.28 6.36 23.35
N PRO A 76 -10.57 6.18 24.65
CA PRO A 76 -10.26 7.20 25.64
C PRO A 76 -8.75 7.45 25.74
N SER A 77 -8.37 8.63 26.24
CA SER A 77 -6.97 8.94 26.51
C SER A 77 -6.40 7.96 27.53
N ALA A 78 -5.18 7.49 27.29
CA ALA A 78 -4.48 6.58 28.20
C ALA A 78 -4.08 7.31 29.50
N ASP A 79 -3.95 6.56 30.59
CA ASP A 79 -3.45 7.10 31.85
C ASP A 79 -1.98 7.54 31.73
N PRO A 80 -1.53 8.53 32.53
CA PRO A 80 -0.17 9.06 32.45
C PRO A 80 0.92 7.99 32.64
N ALA A 81 0.71 7.00 33.50
CA ALA A 81 1.70 5.94 33.73
C ALA A 81 1.82 5.00 32.53
N THR A 82 0.72 4.72 31.82
CA THR A 82 0.74 3.98 30.55
C THR A 82 1.41 4.77 29.44
N LEU A 83 1.16 6.08 29.34
CA LEU A 83 1.86 6.92 28.36
C LEU A 83 3.37 6.91 28.58
N LEU A 84 3.82 7.04 29.84
CA LEU A 84 5.24 7.00 30.17
C LEU A 84 5.90 5.68 29.76
N ARG A 85 5.23 4.55 30.02
CA ARG A 85 5.73 3.22 29.63
C ARG A 85 5.91 3.07 28.12
N ARG A 86 4.94 3.56 27.34
CA ARG A 86 5.01 3.55 25.86
C ARG A 86 6.14 4.42 25.34
N ILE A 87 6.22 5.65 25.84
CA ILE A 87 7.28 6.59 25.45
C ILE A 87 8.65 6.02 25.83
N HIS A 88 8.79 5.43 27.02
CA HIS A 88 10.05 4.81 27.42
C HIS A 88 10.45 3.69 26.47
N LEU A 89 9.53 2.76 26.15
CA LEU A 89 9.77 1.68 25.21
C LEU A 89 10.10 2.19 23.80
N ASP A 90 9.39 3.20 23.30
CA ASP A 90 9.63 3.76 21.96
C ASP A 90 11.01 4.43 21.85
N LEU A 91 11.47 5.07 22.94
CA LEU A 91 12.73 5.82 22.95
C LEU A 91 13.94 4.94 23.28
N THR A 92 13.82 3.99 24.23
CA THR A 92 14.94 3.17 24.71
C THR A 92 14.91 1.74 24.19
N GLY A 93 13.77 1.26 23.69
CA GLY A 93 13.56 -0.13 23.32
C GLY A 93 13.37 -1.08 24.50
N LEU A 94 13.35 -0.58 25.73
CA LEU A 94 13.21 -1.37 26.95
C LEU A 94 11.95 -0.95 27.74
N PRO A 95 11.30 -1.87 28.46
CA PRO A 95 10.26 -1.50 29.42
C PRO A 95 10.87 -0.86 30.68
N PRO A 96 10.21 0.15 31.29
CA PRO A 96 10.71 0.84 32.49
C PRO A 96 10.53 0.04 33.78
#